data_AF-A0A3D3DEK7-F1
#
_entry.id   AF-A0A3D3DEK7-F1
#
_cell.length_a   1.000
_cell.length_b   1.000
_cell.length_c   1.000
_cell.angle_alpha   90.00
_cell.angle_beta   90.00
_cell.angle_gamma   90.00
#
_symmetry.space_group_name_H-M   'P 1'
#
loop_
_entity.id
_entity.type
_entity.pdbx_description
1 polymer ?
#
loop_
_entity_poly.entity_id
_entity_poly.type
_entity_poly.pdbx_seq_one_letter_code
_entity_poly.pdbx_strand_id
1 'polypeptide(L)'
;TMIELPRAALTADKIAEDAEFFSFGTNDLTQTTFGISRDDAEGKFLLKYVGDKILEENPFEVLDREGVGKLVKLGTELGRETNPNLEVGICGEHG
;
A
#
# COMPACT_ATOMS: atom_id res chain seq x y z
N THR A 1 2.67 -3.22 13.64
CA THR A 1 1.84 -2.04 13.34
C THR A 1 1.38 -2.05 11.89
N MET A 2 0.34 -1.27 11.57
CA MET A 2 -0.14 -1.09 10.20
C MET A 2 0.77 -0.15 9.41
N ILE A 3 1.12 -0.54 8.18
CA ILE A 3 1.80 0.32 7.20
C ILE A 3 0.81 0.60 6.07
N GLU A 4 0.01 1.64 6.25
CA GLU A 4 -1.13 1.98 5.39
C GLU A 4 -1.12 3.45 4.92
N LEU A 5 -0.07 4.19 5.28
CA LEU A 5 0.19 5.55 4.80
C LEU A 5 1.55 5.59 4.07
N PRO A 6 1.68 6.33 2.94
CA PRO A 6 2.92 6.43 2.19
C PRO A 6 4.09 6.90 3.06
N ARG A 7 3.84 7.84 3.98
CA ARG A 7 4.86 8.30 4.92
C ARG A 7 5.36 7.18 5.83
N ALA A 8 4.49 6.28 6.28
CA ALA A 8 4.90 5.16 7.11
C ALA A 8 5.84 4.22 6.36
N ALA A 9 5.56 3.93 5.07
CA ALA A 9 6.47 3.16 4.22
C ALA A 9 7.79 3.89 3.94
N LEU A 10 7.75 5.22 3.71
CA LEU A 10 8.94 6.04 3.43
C LEU A 10 9.87 6.21 4.63
N THR A 11 9.37 6.05 5.86
CA THR A 11 10.15 6.18 7.10
C THR A 11 10.04 4.92 7.95
N ALA A 12 9.95 3.76 7.30
CA ALA A 12 9.69 2.49 7.96
C ALA A 12 10.87 2.03 8.82
N ASP A 13 12.08 2.48 8.52
CA ASP A 13 13.29 2.34 9.33
C ASP A 13 13.07 2.85 10.76
N LYS A 14 12.45 4.03 10.90
CA LYS A 14 12.18 4.63 12.22
C LYS A 14 11.06 3.93 12.95
N ILE A 15 10.04 3.46 12.22
CA ILE A 15 8.92 2.73 12.81
C ILE A 15 9.39 1.36 13.34
N ALA A 16 10.32 0.73 12.64
CA ALA A 16 10.88 -0.56 13.03
C ALA A 16 11.78 -0.51 14.28
N GLU A 17 12.16 0.68 14.77
CA GLU A 17 12.83 0.82 16.08
C GLU A 17 11.93 0.33 17.23
N ASP A 18 10.60 0.51 17.08
CA ASP A 18 9.61 0.19 18.11
C ASP A 18 8.66 -0.97 17.71
N ALA A 19 8.64 -1.36 16.44
CA ALA A 19 7.69 -2.36 15.92
C ALA A 19 8.34 -3.75 15.72
N GLU A 20 7.64 -4.77 16.21
CA GLU A 20 8.03 -6.19 16.03
C GLU A 20 7.44 -6.83 14.77
N PHE A 21 6.39 -6.22 14.20
CA PHE A 21 5.76 -6.67 12.96
C PHE A 21 5.24 -5.49 12.14
N PHE A 22 5.16 -5.64 10.82
CA PHE A 22 4.41 -4.79 9.90
C PHE A 22 3.26 -5.56 9.26
N SER A 23 2.11 -4.92 9.14
CA SER A 23 0.99 -5.38 8.31
C SER A 23 0.65 -4.29 7.30
N PHE A 24 0.84 -4.57 6.01
CA PHE A 24 0.50 -3.62 4.97
C PHE A 24 -1.02 -3.58 4.75
N GLY A 25 -1.65 -2.51 5.21
CA GLY A 25 -3.05 -2.20 4.94
C GLY A 25 -3.19 -1.62 3.53
N THR A 26 -3.24 -2.50 2.54
CA THR A 26 -3.11 -2.07 1.14
C THR A 26 -4.31 -1.29 0.63
N ASN A 27 -5.49 -1.43 1.22
CA ASN A 27 -6.65 -0.62 0.86
C ASN A 27 -6.37 0.88 1.07
N ASP A 28 -5.98 1.28 2.29
CA ASP A 28 -5.68 2.68 2.61
C ASP A 28 -4.36 3.15 1.98
N LEU A 29 -3.38 2.27 1.84
CA LEU A 29 -2.15 2.59 1.14
C LEU A 29 -2.43 2.90 -0.34
N THR A 30 -3.32 2.15 -1.00
CA THR A 30 -3.77 2.45 -2.36
C THR A 30 -4.50 3.78 -2.41
N GLN A 31 -5.47 4.04 -1.52
CA GLN A 31 -6.22 5.30 -1.50
C GLN A 31 -5.29 6.52 -1.45
N THR A 32 -4.32 6.46 -0.54
CA THR A 32 -3.41 7.58 -0.29
C THR A 32 -2.27 7.69 -1.30
N THR A 33 -1.90 6.60 -1.97
CA THR A 33 -0.90 6.62 -3.07
C THR A 33 -1.50 7.16 -4.35
N PHE A 34 -2.71 6.72 -4.72
CA PHE A 34 -3.42 7.23 -5.90
C PHE A 34 -4.07 8.59 -5.65
N GLY A 35 -4.28 8.98 -4.38
CA GLY A 35 -4.97 10.21 -4.02
C GLY A 35 -6.47 10.15 -4.32
N ILE A 36 -7.09 8.97 -4.19
CA ILE A 36 -8.50 8.74 -4.48
C ILE A 36 -9.19 8.06 -3.30
N SER A 37 -10.39 8.51 -2.98
CA SER A 37 -11.33 7.83 -2.08
C SER A 37 -11.96 6.66 -2.85
N ARG A 38 -11.91 5.45 -2.30
CA ARG A 38 -12.49 4.25 -2.92
C ARG A 38 -13.99 4.41 -3.15
N ASP A 39 -14.71 4.78 -2.10
CA ASP A 39 -16.17 4.94 -2.10
C ASP A 39 -16.62 5.97 -3.16
N ASP A 40 -15.83 7.03 -3.36
CA ASP A 40 -16.10 8.04 -4.37
C ASP A 40 -15.70 7.60 -5.78
N ALA A 41 -14.63 6.82 -5.91
CA ALA A 41 -14.08 6.45 -7.21
C ALA A 41 -14.90 5.36 -7.90
N GLU A 42 -15.28 4.30 -7.18
CA GLU A 42 -15.96 3.10 -7.72
C GLU A 42 -17.26 3.46 -8.44
N GLY A 43 -18.08 4.34 -7.87
CA GLY A 43 -19.36 4.75 -8.43
C GLY A 43 -19.30 5.89 -9.46
N LYS A 44 -18.13 6.50 -9.71
CA LYS A 44 -18.01 7.73 -10.52
C LYS A 44 -17.11 7.57 -11.73
N PHE A 45 -15.82 7.28 -11.55
CA PHE A 45 -14.83 7.38 -12.62
C PHE A 45 -13.95 6.14 -12.77
N LEU A 46 -13.85 5.27 -11.75
CA LEU A 46 -12.88 4.19 -11.76
C LEU A 46 -13.16 3.16 -12.86
N LEU A 47 -14.43 2.73 -13.00
CA LEU A 47 -14.86 1.85 -14.10
C LEU A 47 -14.60 2.45 -15.48
N LYS A 48 -14.76 3.78 -15.60
CA LYS A 48 -14.45 4.49 -16.85
C LYS A 48 -12.96 4.48 -17.15
N TYR A 49 -12.10 4.69 -16.14
CA TYR A 49 -10.65 4.68 -16.32
C TYR A 49 -10.14 3.31 -16.76
N VAL A 50 -10.71 2.23 -16.22
CA VAL A 50 -10.39 0.86 -16.67
C VAL A 50 -10.90 0.62 -18.10
N GLY A 51 -12.16 0.99 -18.40
CA GLY A 51 -12.73 0.84 -19.75
C GLY A 51 -11.99 1.64 -20.83
N ASP A 52 -11.52 2.84 -20.49
CA ASP A 52 -10.73 3.72 -21.36
C ASP A 52 -9.24 3.36 -21.39
N LYS A 53 -8.80 2.34 -20.62
CA LYS A 53 -7.39 1.90 -20.48
C LYS A 53 -6.45 2.98 -19.95
N ILE A 54 -6.97 3.90 -19.14
CA ILE A 54 -6.16 4.83 -18.33
C ILE A 54 -5.51 4.07 -17.17
N LEU A 55 -6.25 3.13 -16.58
CA LEU A 55 -5.75 2.11 -15.66
C LEU A 55 -5.92 0.74 -16.31
N GLU A 56 -4.96 -0.16 -16.12
CA GLU A 56 -5.06 -1.53 -16.63
C GLU A 56 -6.12 -2.33 -15.86
N GLU A 57 -6.14 -2.19 -14.54
CA GLU A 57 -6.99 -2.91 -13.60
C GLU A 57 -7.50 -1.95 -12.50
N ASN A 58 -8.52 -2.37 -11.75
CA ASN A 58 -8.95 -1.66 -10.55
C ASN A 58 -7.87 -1.82 -9.44
N PRO A 59 -7.19 -0.74 -8.98
CA PRO A 59 -6.08 -0.84 -8.02
C PRO A 59 -6.52 -1.23 -6.60
N PHE A 60 -7.83 -1.28 -6.32
CA PHE A 60 -8.39 -1.79 -5.06
C PHE A 60 -8.66 -3.30 -5.10
N GLU A 61 -8.69 -3.91 -6.28
CA GLU A 61 -8.85 -5.36 -6.46
C GLU A 61 -7.52 -6.03 -6.81
N VAL A 62 -6.69 -5.36 -7.64
CA VAL A 62 -5.38 -5.83 -8.05
C VAL A 62 -4.33 -4.84 -7.57
N LEU A 63 -3.38 -5.33 -6.76
CA LEU A 63 -2.32 -4.48 -6.22
C LEU A 63 -1.54 -3.79 -7.35
N ASP A 64 -1.54 -2.47 -7.36
CA ASP A 64 -0.67 -1.67 -8.21
C ASP A 64 0.80 -1.92 -7.83
N ARG A 65 1.50 -2.70 -8.66
CA ARG A 65 2.90 -3.08 -8.40
C ARG A 65 3.87 -1.93 -8.68
N GLU A 66 3.50 -0.97 -9.53
CA GLU A 66 4.42 0.08 -9.99
C GLU A 66 4.42 1.32 -9.10
N GLY A 67 3.34 1.58 -8.38
CA GLY A 67 3.24 2.62 -7.35
C GLY A 67 3.20 2.04 -5.94
N VAL A 68 2.05 1.49 -5.54
CA VAL A 68 1.80 0.97 -4.18
C VAL A 68 2.80 -0.14 -3.81
N GLY A 69 3.08 -1.06 -4.74
CA GLY A 69 4.04 -2.13 -4.56
C GLY A 69 5.47 -1.64 -4.30
N LYS A 70 5.85 -0.47 -4.83
CA LYS A 70 7.15 0.15 -4.51
C LYS A 70 7.20 0.61 -3.06
N LEU A 71 6.09 1.14 -2.52
CA LEU A 71 6.01 1.50 -1.10
C LEU A 71 6.04 0.27 -0.20
N VAL A 72 5.34 -0.81 -0.56
CA VAL A 72 5.40 -2.09 0.17
C VAL A 72 6.83 -2.63 0.21
N LYS A 73 7.49 -2.65 -0.95
CA LYS A 73 8.89 -3.09 -1.06
C LYS A 73 9.82 -2.22 -0.21
N LEU A 74 9.76 -0.90 -0.37
CA LEU A 74 10.61 0.05 0.36
C LEU A 74 10.40 -0.05 1.88
N GLY A 75 9.14 -0.09 2.33
CA GLY A 75 8.82 -0.20 3.75
C GLY A 75 9.32 -1.51 4.35
N THR A 76 9.26 -2.61 3.59
CA THR A 76 9.82 -3.91 4.02
C THR A 76 11.34 -3.87 4.10
N GLU A 77 12.01 -3.27 3.12
CA GLU A 77 13.47 -3.14 3.06
C GLU A 77 13.99 -2.30 4.23
N LEU A 78 13.45 -1.08 4.41
CA LEU A 78 13.83 -0.18 5.51
C LEU A 78 13.51 -0.78 6.88
N GLY A 79 12.34 -1.40 7.03
CA GLY A 79 11.96 -2.03 8.29
C GLY A 79 12.91 -3.16 8.69
N ARG A 80 13.32 -4.00 7.73
CA ARG A 80 14.26 -5.09 7.98
C ARG A 80 15.71 -4.63 8.13
N GLU A 81 16.06 -3.47 7.59
CA GLU A 81 17.36 -2.83 7.84
C GLU A 81 17.51 -2.46 9.33
N THR A 82 16.47 -1.88 9.93
CA THR A 82 16.46 -1.55 11.37
C THR A 82 16.24 -2.78 12.26
N ASN A 83 15.30 -3.66 11.90
CA ASN A 83 14.97 -4.87 12.66
C ASN A 83 14.99 -6.12 11.75
N PRO A 84 16.10 -6.87 11.69
CA PRO A 84 16.21 -8.05 10.83
C PRO A 84 15.20 -9.18 11.12
N ASN A 85 14.63 -9.20 12.33
CA ASN A 85 13.62 -10.19 12.74
C ASN A 85 12.18 -9.69 12.54
N LEU A 86 11.99 -8.52 11.91
CA LEU A 86 10.69 -7.92 11.68
C LEU A 86 9.80 -8.86 10.87
N GLU A 87 8.67 -9.25 11.46
CA GLU A 87 7.63 -9.99 10.75
C GLU A 87 6.89 -9.06 9.79
N VAL A 88 6.61 -9.51 8.57
CA VAL A 88 5.96 -8.68 7.55
C VAL A 88 4.83 -9.47 6.91
N GLY A 89 3.62 -8.92 7.00
CA GLY A 89 2.41 -9.44 6.38
C GLY A 89 1.65 -8.37 5.62
N ILE A 90 0.57 -8.80 4.98
CA ILE A 90 -0.37 -7.97 4.22
C ILE A 90 -1.78 -8.26 4.73
N CYS A 91 -2.63 -7.23 4.76
CA CYS A 91 -4.05 -7.38 5.05
C CYS A 91 -4.86 -6.47 4.11
N GLY A 92 -6.16 -6.75 4.02
CA GLY A 92 -7.07 -6.12 3.06
C GLY A 92 -7.40 -7.05 1.91
N GLU A 93 -7.88 -6.49 0.80
CA GLU A 93 -8.41 -7.28 -0.32
C GLU A 93 -7.32 -7.93 -1.17
N HIS A 94 -6.09 -7.46 -1.01
CA HIS A 94 -4.91 -8.00 -1.69
C HIS A 94 -4.13 -9.03 -0.87
N GLY A 95 -4.55 -9.29 0.38
CA GLY A 95 -3.85 -10.15 1.35
C GLY A 95 -4.27 -11.61 1.35
#